data_AF-A0A420E8P0-F1
#
_entry.id   AF-A0A420E8P0-F1
#
_cell.length_a   1.000
_cell.length_b   1.000
_cell.length_c   1.000
_cell.angle_alpha   90.00
_cell.angle_beta   90.00
_cell.angle_gamma   90.00
#
_symmetry.space_group_name_H-M   'P 1'
#
loop_
_entity.id
_entity.type
_entity.pdbx_description
1 polymer ?
#
loop_
_entity_poly.entity_id
_entity_poly.type
_entity_poly.pdbx_seq_one_letter_code
_entity_poly.pdbx_strand_id
1 'polypeptide(L)'
;MTYEVGAFLADCYTPVLVAISLWIFYRQRAKGQPIRLDIRALALSLVLVYALMLLDAWLGIWPALNLDYSTHTAIALAFCAHHITYRVKWTIPVVLGLLAYLQLMKFMHYHSYLDMLTTSLCLVPLLWMVWLKRNRP
;
A
#
# COMPACT_ATOMS: atom_id res chain seq x y z
N MET A 1 2.56 8.82 -23.67
CA MET A 1 1.51 9.23 -22.71
C MET A 1 1.76 10.69 -22.37
N THR A 2 0.75 11.55 -22.36
CA THR A 2 0.91 12.93 -21.88
C THR A 2 1.13 12.93 -20.37
N TYR A 3 1.85 13.92 -19.86
CA TYR A 3 2.11 14.04 -18.41
C TYR A 3 0.81 14.06 -17.60
N GLU A 4 -0.19 14.82 -18.05
CA GLU A 4 -1.50 14.94 -17.39
C GLU A 4 -2.23 13.59 -17.25
N VAL A 5 -2.20 12.75 -18.29
CA VAL A 5 -2.81 11.42 -18.23
C VAL A 5 -2.06 10.53 -17.26
N GLY A 6 -0.73 10.62 -17.21
CA GLY A 6 0.08 9.87 -16.24
C GLY A 6 -0.20 10.27 -14.80
N ALA A 7 -0.31 11.58 -14.53
CA ALA A 7 -0.67 12.12 -13.21
C ALA A 7 -2.07 11.65 -12.80
N PHE A 8 -3.05 11.78 -13.69
CA PHE A 8 -4.40 11.30 -13.45
C PHE A 8 -4.46 9.81 -13.12
N LEU A 9 -3.72 8.97 -13.85
CA LEU A 9 -3.62 7.54 -13.57
C LEU A 9 -2.98 7.27 -12.19
N ALA A 10 -1.94 8.02 -11.85
CA ALA A 10 -1.26 7.89 -10.58
C ALA A 10 -2.17 8.25 -9.40
N ASP A 11 -2.97 9.31 -9.55
CA ASP A 11 -3.94 9.79 -8.55
C ASP A 11 -5.14 8.85 -8.41
N CYS A 12 -5.56 8.18 -9.49
CA CYS A 12 -6.67 7.23 -9.46
C CYS A 12 -6.32 5.88 -8.82
N TYR A 13 -5.04 5.51 -8.77
CA TYR A 13 -4.61 4.19 -8.32
C TYR A 13 -5.04 3.89 -6.88
N THR A 14 -4.79 4.81 -5.95
CA THR A 14 -5.16 4.66 -4.54
C THR A 14 -6.68 4.57 -4.32
N PRO A 15 -7.52 5.48 -4.90
CA PRO A 15 -8.97 5.34 -4.88
C PRO A 15 -9.49 3.99 -5.37
N VAL A 16 -8.87 3.41 -6.41
CA VAL A 16 -9.24 2.08 -6.90
C VAL A 16 -8.94 1.00 -5.85
N LEU A 17 -7.78 1.04 -5.19
CA LEU A 17 -7.44 0.11 -4.12
C LEU A 17 -8.38 0.21 -2.92
N VAL A 18 -8.82 1.43 -2.59
CA VAL A 18 -9.85 1.70 -1.57
C VAL A 18 -11.18 1.06 -1.99
N ALA A 19 -11.63 1.31 -3.22
CA ALA A 19 -12.88 0.76 -3.73
C ALA A 19 -12.90 -0.78 -3.70
N ILE A 20 -11.78 -1.42 -4.09
CA ILE A 20 -11.63 -2.87 -3.98
C ILE A 20 -11.74 -3.33 -2.52
N SER A 21 -11.11 -2.62 -1.57
CA SER A 21 -11.20 -2.97 -0.15
C SER A 21 -12.63 -2.85 0.40
N LEU A 22 -13.35 -1.80 0.01
CA LEU A 22 -14.76 -1.63 0.37
C LEU A 22 -15.63 -2.75 -0.21
N TRP A 23 -15.39 -3.14 -1.47
CA TRP A 23 -16.06 -4.27 -2.10
C TRP A 23 -15.75 -5.59 -1.39
N ILE A 24 -14.50 -5.82 -0.96
CA ILE A 24 -14.12 -6.98 -0.14
C ILE A 24 -14.92 -7.01 1.15
N PHE A 25 -14.99 -5.90 1.89
CA PHE A 25 -15.76 -5.83 3.15
C PHE A 25 -17.24 -6.09 2.93
N TYR A 26 -17.83 -5.52 1.87
CA TYR A 26 -19.21 -5.79 1.48
C TYR A 26 -19.43 -7.28 1.21
N ARG A 27 -18.57 -7.91 0.41
CA ARG A 27 -18.64 -9.35 0.09
C ARG A 27 -18.47 -10.25 1.31
N GLN A 28 -17.54 -9.91 2.21
CA GLN A 28 -17.34 -10.67 3.46
C GLN A 28 -18.58 -10.59 4.35
N ARG A 29 -19.13 -9.38 4.54
CA ARG A 29 -20.34 -9.16 5.33
C ARG A 29 -21.56 -9.89 4.75
N ALA A 30 -21.75 -9.83 3.43
CA ALA A 30 -22.82 -10.55 2.73
C ALA A 30 -22.74 -12.07 2.91
N LYS A 31 -21.54 -12.61 3.16
CA LYS A 31 -21.30 -14.04 3.45
C LYS A 31 -21.28 -14.36 4.96
N GLY A 32 -21.62 -13.41 5.83
CA GLY A 32 -21.58 -13.59 7.29
C GLY A 32 -20.17 -13.69 7.87
N GLN A 33 -19.12 -13.34 7.12
CA GLN A 33 -17.73 -13.42 7.59
C GLN A 33 -17.38 -12.23 8.50
N PRO A 34 -16.56 -12.45 9.55
CA PRO A 34 -16.18 -11.39 10.48
C PRO A 34 -15.21 -10.38 9.83
N ILE A 35 -15.67 -9.13 9.63
CA ILE A 35 -14.88 -8.05 9.02
C ILE A 35 -14.09 -7.19 10.03
N ARG A 36 -14.49 -7.19 11.31
CA ARG A 36 -13.98 -6.23 12.32
C ARG A 36 -12.46 -6.24 12.45
N LEU A 37 -11.87 -7.42 12.42
CA LEU A 37 -10.43 -7.58 12.56
C LEU A 37 -9.67 -7.23 11.26
N ASP A 38 -10.26 -7.41 10.07
CA ASP A 38 -9.65 -6.93 8.82
C ASP A 38 -9.65 -5.40 8.76
N ILE A 39 -10.76 -4.77 9.17
CA ILE A 39 -10.86 -3.31 9.28
C ILE A 39 -9.80 -2.79 10.25
N ARG A 40 -9.65 -3.41 11.43
CA ARG A 40 -8.61 -3.04 12.41
C ARG A 40 -7.20 -3.21 11.85
N ALA A 41 -6.92 -4.31 11.16
CA ALA A 41 -5.62 -4.56 10.56
C ALA A 41 -5.30 -3.55 9.46
N LEU A 42 -6.27 -3.22 8.60
CA LEU A 42 -6.10 -2.20 7.57
C LEU A 42 -5.93 -0.80 8.17
N ALA A 43 -6.73 -0.45 9.19
CA ALA A 43 -6.60 0.81 9.90
C ALA A 43 -5.23 0.93 10.58
N LEU A 44 -4.77 -0.12 11.26
CA LEU A 44 -3.43 -0.16 11.85
C LEU A 44 -2.34 -0.04 10.79
N SER A 45 -2.50 -0.70 9.63
CA SER A 45 -1.57 -0.58 8.51
C SER A 45 -1.45 0.87 8.03
N LEU A 46 -2.56 1.59 7.89
CA LEU A 46 -2.57 3.00 7.51
C LEU A 46 -1.98 3.90 8.60
N VAL A 47 -2.25 3.61 9.88
CA VAL A 47 -1.61 4.31 11.00
C VAL A 47 -0.10 4.15 10.94
N LEU A 48 0.41 2.95 10.64
CA LEU A 48 1.85 2.69 10.49
C LEU A 48 2.48 3.48 9.34
N VAL A 49 1.78 3.61 8.20
CA VAL A 49 2.23 4.44 7.08
C VAL A 49 2.47 5.88 7.53
N TYR A 50 1.46 6.50 8.15
CA TYR A 50 1.58 7.90 8.58
C TYR A 50 2.50 8.08 9.80
N ALA A 51 2.60 7.07 10.68
CA ALA A 51 3.54 7.09 11.79
C ALA A 51 4.99 7.06 11.29
N LEU A 52 5.31 6.26 10.27
CA LEU A 52 6.63 6.27 9.63
C LEU A 52 6.92 7.59 8.93
N MET A 53 5.94 8.14 8.21
CA MET A 53 6.08 9.46 7.58
C MET A 53 6.36 10.56 8.62
N LEU A 54 5.64 10.56 9.75
CA LEU A 54 5.86 11.52 10.83
C LEU A 54 7.23 11.33 11.49
N LEU A 55 7.63 10.07 11.71
CA LEU A 55 8.93 9.73 12.28
C LEU A 55 10.07 10.21 11.37
N ASP A 56 9.93 10.00 10.06
CA ASP A 56 10.88 10.51 9.07
C ASP A 56 10.94 12.04 9.07
N ALA A 57 9.78 12.73 9.15
CA ALA A 57 9.74 14.18 9.24
C ALA A 57 10.44 14.74 10.49
N TRP A 58 10.49 13.97 11.59
CA TRP A 58 11.15 14.38 12.84
C TRP A 58 12.62 14.00 12.90
N LEU A 59 12.99 12.84 12.36
CA LEU A 59 14.34 12.28 12.47
C LEU A 59 15.18 12.46 11.21
N GLY A 60 14.57 12.81 10.08
CA GLY A 60 15.23 12.95 8.78
C GLY A 60 15.89 11.66 8.29
N ILE A 61 15.23 10.50 8.46
CA ILE A 61 15.82 9.19 8.17
C ILE A 61 16.13 9.04 6.67
N TRP A 62 15.15 9.30 5.81
CA TRP A 62 15.29 9.28 4.35
C TRP A 62 16.14 10.46 3.86
N PRO A 63 15.89 11.71 4.32
CA PRO A 63 16.75 12.86 3.96
C PRO A 63 18.23 12.67 4.29
N ALA A 64 18.59 11.98 5.38
CA ALA A 64 19.99 11.67 5.72
C ALA A 64 20.71 10.82 4.65
N LEU A 65 19.96 10.14 3.78
CA LEU A 65 20.45 9.36 2.65
C LEU A 65 20.22 10.06 1.29
N ASN A 66 19.77 11.31 1.27
CA ASN A 66 19.27 12.03 0.09
C ASN A 66 18.10 11.30 -0.62
N LEU A 67 17.26 10.65 0.17
CA LEU A 67 16.04 9.97 -0.28
C LEU A 67 14.80 10.69 0.24
N ASP A 68 13.64 10.29 -0.28
CA ASP A 68 12.33 10.74 0.18
C ASP A 68 11.42 9.56 0.54
N TYR A 69 10.61 9.70 1.59
CA TYR A 69 9.65 8.67 1.98
C TYR A 69 8.48 8.63 0.99
N SER A 70 8.23 7.47 0.38
CA SER A 70 7.19 7.36 -0.64
C SER A 70 5.83 6.99 -0.05
N THR A 71 5.04 8.02 0.32
CA THR A 71 3.67 7.83 0.84
C THR A 71 2.78 7.07 -0.15
N HIS A 72 2.92 7.32 -1.45
CA HIS A 72 2.19 6.57 -2.49
C HIS A 72 2.49 5.07 -2.44
N THR A 73 3.77 4.70 -2.35
CA THR A 73 4.20 3.30 -2.22
C THR A 73 3.66 2.69 -0.92
N ALA A 74 3.76 3.44 0.19
CA ALA A 74 3.37 2.97 1.50
C ALA A 74 1.86 2.68 1.61
N ILE A 75 1.01 3.60 1.13
CA ILE A 75 -0.44 3.41 1.10
C ILE A 75 -0.82 2.25 0.17
N ALA A 76 -0.22 2.18 -1.02
CA ALA A 76 -0.47 1.08 -1.95
C ALA A 76 -0.15 -0.28 -1.30
N LEU A 77 1.00 -0.42 -0.64
CA LEU A 77 1.38 -1.64 0.08
C LEU A 77 0.37 -2.03 1.17
N ALA A 78 -0.13 -1.07 1.95
CA ALA A 78 -1.12 -1.34 2.99
C ALA A 78 -2.41 -1.96 2.42
N PHE A 79 -2.90 -1.46 1.28
CA PHE A 79 -4.06 -2.03 0.60
C PHE A 79 -3.75 -3.34 -0.13
N CYS A 80 -2.60 -3.45 -0.78
CA CYS A 80 -2.15 -4.70 -1.42
C CYS A 80 -2.09 -5.84 -0.40
N ALA A 81 -1.59 -5.60 0.81
CA ALA A 81 -1.57 -6.58 1.90
C ALA A 81 -3.00 -7.07 2.26
N HIS A 82 -3.97 -6.16 2.35
CA HIS A 82 -5.37 -6.52 2.57
C HIS A 82 -5.94 -7.36 1.42
N HIS A 83 -5.64 -7.02 0.16
CA HIS A 83 -6.17 -7.74 -1.01
C HIS A 83 -5.60 -9.16 -1.10
N ILE A 84 -4.30 -9.32 -0.86
CA ILE A 84 -3.60 -10.61 -0.88
C ILE A 84 -4.12 -11.52 0.24
N THR A 85 -4.30 -10.99 1.44
CA THR A 85 -4.79 -11.75 2.59
C THR A 85 -6.26 -12.14 2.46
N TYR A 86 -7.07 -11.34 1.76
CA TYR A 86 -8.44 -11.73 1.42
C TYR A 86 -8.47 -12.95 0.48
N ARG A 87 -7.62 -12.97 -0.56
CA ARG A 87 -7.48 -14.12 -1.47
C ARG A 87 -6.06 -14.22 -2.02
N VAL A 88 -5.32 -15.26 -1.61
CA VAL A 88 -3.95 -15.53 -2.08
C VAL A 88 -3.84 -15.67 -3.61
N LYS A 89 -4.92 -16.08 -4.30
CA LYS A 89 -4.95 -16.13 -5.77
C LYS A 89 -4.82 -14.73 -6.41
N TRP A 90 -5.02 -13.66 -5.65
CA TRP A 90 -4.87 -12.28 -6.11
C TRP A 90 -3.42 -11.76 -6.00
N THR A 91 -2.49 -12.54 -5.42
CA THR A 91 -1.09 -12.12 -5.26
C THR A 91 -0.45 -11.66 -6.56
N ILE A 92 -0.53 -12.47 -7.63
CA ILE A 92 0.08 -12.13 -8.92
C ILE A 92 -0.49 -10.82 -9.49
N PRO A 93 -1.82 -10.66 -9.70
CA PRO A 93 -2.34 -9.41 -10.26
C PRO A 93 -2.11 -8.19 -9.36
N VAL A 94 -2.15 -8.35 -8.03
CA VAL A 94 -1.87 -7.25 -7.09
C VAL A 94 -0.41 -6.81 -7.19
N VAL A 95 0.53 -7.76 -7.21
CA VAL A 95 1.97 -7.46 -7.32
C VAL A 95 2.28 -6.83 -8.69
N LEU A 96 1.73 -7.35 -9.78
CA LEU A 96 1.91 -6.76 -11.10
C LEU A 96 1.34 -5.33 -11.17
N GLY A 97 0.15 -5.11 -10.59
CA GLY A 97 -0.45 -3.79 -10.49
C GLY A 97 0.40 -2.82 -9.67
N LEU A 98 0.99 -3.28 -8.56
CA LEU A 98 1.91 -2.48 -7.76
C LEU A 98 3.18 -2.14 -8.54
N LEU A 99 3.82 -3.12 -9.20
CA LEU A 99 5.02 -2.88 -10.01
C LEU A 99 4.76 -1.89 -11.15
N ALA A 100 3.62 -2.01 -11.83
CA ALA A 100 3.20 -1.04 -12.84
C ALA A 100 3.02 0.37 -12.24
N TYR A 101 2.46 0.47 -11.04
CA TYR A 101 2.30 1.73 -10.33
C TYR A 101 3.65 2.34 -9.90
N LEU A 102 4.59 1.55 -9.39
CA LEU A 102 5.93 2.03 -9.06
C LEU A 102 6.66 2.53 -10.31
N GLN A 103 6.51 1.81 -11.44
CA GLN A 103 7.07 2.24 -12.71
C GLN A 103 6.45 3.57 -13.19
N LEU A 104 5.13 3.73 -13.01
CA LEU A 104 4.44 4.98 -13.32
C LEU A 104 4.94 6.13 -12.44
N MET A 105 5.09 5.94 -11.14
CA MET A 105 5.62 6.96 -10.23
C MET A 105 7.04 7.40 -10.60
N LYS A 106 7.89 6.47 -11.02
CA LYS A 106 9.23 6.82 -11.53
C LYS A 106 9.14 7.63 -12.82
N PHE A 107 8.28 7.22 -13.76
CA PHE A 107 8.09 7.92 -15.03
C PHE A 107 7.54 9.35 -14.82
N MET A 108 6.67 9.52 -13.83
CA MET A 108 6.09 10.82 -13.45
C MET A 108 7.03 11.67 -12.57
N HIS A 109 8.25 11.20 -12.30
CA HIS A 109 9.23 11.87 -11.44
C HIS A 109 8.73 12.15 -10.02
N TYR A 110 7.78 11.35 -9.51
CA TYR A 110 7.28 11.51 -8.13
C TYR A 110 8.30 10.98 -7.13
N HIS A 111 8.90 9.83 -7.41
CA HIS A 111 9.89 9.21 -6.52
C HIS A 111 10.97 8.47 -7.32
N SER A 112 12.14 8.36 -6.72
CA SER A 112 13.22 7.49 -7.18
C SER A 112 12.93 6.01 -6.89
N TYR A 113 13.62 5.09 -7.57
CA TYR A 113 13.50 3.67 -7.24
C TYR A 113 13.98 3.37 -5.81
N LEU A 114 14.97 4.12 -5.31
CA LEU A 114 15.49 3.93 -3.96
C LEU A 114 14.48 4.39 -2.90
N ASP A 115 13.76 5.49 -3.13
CA ASP A 115 12.67 5.98 -2.26
C ASP A 115 11.62 4.87 -2.07
N MET A 116 11.14 4.32 -3.19
CA MET A 116 10.10 3.29 -3.19
C MET A 116 10.61 1.96 -2.59
N LEU A 117 11.84 1.55 -2.92
CA LEU A 117 12.43 0.31 -2.41
C LEU A 117 12.65 0.38 -0.90
N THR A 118 13.28 1.43 -0.39
CA THR A 118 13.56 1.60 1.04
C THR A 118 12.28 1.74 1.85
N THR A 119 11.28 2.49 1.34
CA THR A 119 9.94 2.56 1.92
C THR A 119 9.32 1.16 2.03
N SER A 120 9.40 0.37 0.96
CA SER A 120 8.88 -1.00 0.94
C SER A 120 9.60 -1.91 1.92
N LEU A 121 10.93 -1.88 1.96
CA LEU A 121 11.74 -2.71 2.86
C LEU A 121 11.46 -2.39 4.34
N CYS A 122 11.20 -1.13 4.67
CA CYS A 122 10.82 -0.73 6.02
C CYS A 122 9.40 -1.18 6.38
N LEU A 123 8.44 -0.99 5.46
CA LEU A 123 7.02 -1.16 5.76
C LEU A 123 6.54 -2.62 5.64
N VAL A 124 7.03 -3.39 4.66
CA VAL A 124 6.57 -4.78 4.40
C VAL A 124 6.68 -5.68 5.64
N PRO A 125 7.78 -5.67 6.43
CA PRO A 125 7.86 -6.46 7.66
C PRO A 125 6.79 -6.09 8.70
N LEU A 126 6.48 -4.80 8.83
CA LEU A 126 5.47 -4.31 9.75
C LEU A 126 4.06 -4.75 9.31
N LEU A 127 3.76 -4.62 8.01
CA LEU A 127 2.51 -5.11 7.44
C LEU A 127 2.41 -6.63 7.60
N TRP A 128 3.48 -7.35 7.33
CA TRP A 128 3.54 -8.80 7.54
C TRP A 128 3.19 -9.15 8.99
N MET A 129 3.73 -8.45 10.00
CA MET A 129 3.37 -8.66 11.41
C MET A 129 1.89 -8.40 11.71
N VAL A 130 1.30 -7.36 11.12
CA VAL A 130 -0.12 -7.02 11.28
C VAL A 130 -1.02 -8.11 10.69
N TRP A 131 -0.64 -8.65 9.54
CA TRP A 131 -1.47 -9.58 8.76
C TRP A 131 -1.11 -11.07 8.96
N LEU A 132 0.04 -11.41 9.55
CA LEU A 132 0.55 -12.77 9.81
C LEU A 132 -0.45 -13.66 10.55
N LYS A 133 -1.07 -13.12 11.60
CA LYS A 133 -2.04 -13.84 12.44
C LYS A 133 -3.41 -14.00 11.75
N ARG A 134 -3.53 -13.57 10.49
CA ARG A 134 -4.77 -13.49 9.72
C ARG A 134 -4.86 -14.50 8.59
N ASN A 135 -3.78 -15.22 8.25
CA ASN A 135 -3.80 -16.27 7.24
C ASN A 135 -4.85 -17.32 7.63
N ARG A 136 -6.04 -17.20 7.04
CA ARG A 136 -7.11 -18.16 7.21
C ARG A 136 -6.72 -19.41 6.40
N PRO A 137 -6.74 -20.62 6.98
CA PRO A 137 -6.65 -21.84 6.19
C PRO A 137 -7.80 -21.93 5.19
#